data_AF-A0A5X6ET14-F1
#
_entry.id   AF-A0A5X6ET14-F1
#
_cell.length_a   1.000
_cell.length_b   1.000
_cell.length_c   1.000
_cell.angle_alpha   90.00
_cell.angle_beta   90.00
_cell.angle_gamma   90.00
#
_symmetry.space_group_name_H-M   'P 1'
#
loop_
_entity.id
_entity.type
_entity.pdbx_description
1 polymer ?
#
loop_
_entity_poly.entity_id
_entity_poly.type
_entity_poly.pdbx_seq_one_letter_code
_entity_poly.pdbx_strand_id
1 'polypeptide(L)' 'MAFITGLADKWFSRLISEARFPAPIKQGRSSCWFKSETKEWIV' A
#
# COMPACT_ATOMS: atom_id res chain seq x y z
N MET A 1 -4.97 -0.71 -3.49
CA MET A 1 -4.25 -1.91 -3.00
C MET A 1 -5.12 -2.93 -2.31
N ALA A 2 -6.16 -2.53 -1.55
CA ALA A 2 -7.04 -3.46 -0.85
C ALA A 2 -7.63 -4.58 -1.72
N PHE A 3 -7.98 -4.28 -2.98
CA PHE A 3 -8.46 -5.28 -3.93
C PHE A 3 -7.40 -6.31 -4.35
N ILE A 4 -6.13 -5.92 -4.39
CA ILE A 4 -5.01 -6.76 -4.84
C ILE A 4 -4.51 -7.63 -3.68
N THR A 5 -4.42 -7.08 -2.48
CA THR A 5 -3.89 -7.77 -1.30
C THR A 5 -4.95 -8.38 -0.40
N GLY A 6 -6.24 -8.09 -0.63
CA GLY A 6 -7.35 -8.48 0.25
C GLY A 6 -7.36 -7.77 1.62
N LEU A 7 -6.47 -6.82 1.85
CA LEU A 7 -6.31 -6.13 3.15
C LEU A 7 -7.00 -4.77 3.15
N ALA A 8 -7.61 -4.40 4.29
CA ALA A 8 -8.29 -3.11 4.43
C ALA A 8 -7.33 -1.91 4.30
N ASP A 9 -7.82 -0.80 3.74
CA ASP A 9 -7.04 0.44 3.54
C ASP A 9 -6.40 0.99 4.83
N LYS A 10 -7.12 0.86 5.97
CA LYS A 10 -6.61 1.25 7.30
C LYS A 10 -5.35 0.48 7.73
N TRP A 11 -5.19 -0.76 7.27
CA TRP A 11 -4.02 -1.58 7.55
C TRP A 11 -2.78 -1.01 6.87
N PHE A 12 -2.91 -0.57 5.62
CA PHE A 12 -1.83 0.11 4.89
C PHE A 12 -1.47 1.44 5.54
N SER A 13 -2.45 2.25 5.93
CA SER A 13 -2.20 3.51 6.62
C SER A 13 -1.41 3.32 7.91
N ARG A 14 -1.66 2.23 8.67
CA ARG A 14 -0.84 1.89 9.85
C ARG A 14 0.60 1.51 9.47
N LEU A 15 0.78 0.64 8.47
CA LEU A 15 2.12 0.22 8.05
C LEU A 15 2.96 1.36 7.47
N ILE A 16 2.33 2.29 6.75
CA ILE A 16 2.98 3.50 6.25
C ILE A 16 3.40 4.39 7.42
N SER A 17 2.54 4.53 8.44
CA SER A 17 2.89 5.27 9.67
C SER A 17 4.03 4.63 10.46
N GLU A 18 4.19 3.31 10.38
CA GLU A 18 5.29 2.56 11.00
C GLU A 18 6.56 2.53 10.11
N ALA A 19 6.55 3.19 8.96
CA ALA A 19 7.61 3.13 7.94
C ALA A 19 7.96 1.69 7.46
N ARG A 20 7.01 0.77 7.61
CA ARG A 20 7.15 -0.65 7.19
C ARG A 20 6.63 -0.91 5.79
N PHE A 21 5.87 0.02 5.23
CA PHE A 21 5.32 -0.07 3.87
C PHE A 21 5.59 1.23 3.11
N PRO A 22 5.94 1.16 1.81
CA PRO A 22 6.19 2.36 1.02
C PRO A 22 4.97 3.28 1.01
N ALA A 23 5.20 4.59 1.00
CA ALA A 23 4.12 5.55 0.86
C ALA A 23 3.56 5.53 -0.58
N PRO A 24 2.25 5.73 -0.77
CA PRO A 24 1.68 5.81 -2.10
C PRO A 24 2.15 7.05 -2.83
N ILE A 25 2.41 6.90 -4.13
CA ILE A 25 2.67 7.99 -5.09
C ILE A 25 1.46 8.93 -5.16
N LYS A 26 0.25 8.36 -5.20
CA LYS A 26 -1.01 9.12 -5.19
C LYS A 26 -1.76 8.82 -3.90
N GLN A 27 -1.95 9.83 -3.07
CA GLN A 27 -2.78 9.73 -1.87
C GLN A 27 -4.25 9.98 -2.22
N GLY A 28 -5.15 9.15 -1.70
CA GLY A 28 -6.60 9.27 -1.94
C GLY A 28 -7.29 7.92 -2.12
N ARG A 29 -8.56 7.94 -2.56
CA ARG A 29 -9.39 6.72 -2.74
C ARG A 29 -8.80 5.71 -3.73
N SER A 30 -7.96 6.20 -4.65
CA SER A 30 -7.18 5.38 -5.59
C SER A 30 -5.71 5.53 -5.26
N SER A 31 -5.29 4.91 -4.17
CA SER A 31 -3.90 4.91 -3.76
C SER A 31 -3.06 4.07 -4.74
N CYS A 32 -1.98 4.67 -5.25
CA CYS A 32 -1.10 4.08 -6.27
C CYS A 32 0.33 4.00 -5.75
N TRP A 33 1.05 2.93 -6.07
CA TRP A 33 2.45 2.70 -5.69
C TRP A 33 3.27 2.22 -6.88
N PHE A 34 4.59 2.33 -6.80
CA PHE A 34 5.46 1.73 -7.80
C PHE A 34 5.40 0.22 -7.67
N LYS A 35 5.22 -0.47 -8.80
CA LYS A 35 5.20 -1.93 -8.85
C LYS A 35 6.51 -2.52 -8.30
N SER A 36 7.64 -1.83 -8.45
CA SER A 36 8.93 -2.25 -7.90
C SER A 36 8.93 -2.31 -6.37
N GLU A 37 8.31 -1.34 -5.71
CA GLU A 37 8.29 -1.23 -4.24
C GLU A 37 7.24 -2.16 -3.60
N THR A 38 6.15 -2.43 -4.32
CA THR A 38 5.09 -3.32 -3.83
C THR A 38 5.22 -4.76 -4.31
N LYS A 39 6.20 -5.08 -5.17
CA LYS A 39 6.39 -6.43 -5.73
C LYS A 39 6.57 -7.50 -4.66
N GLU A 40 7.23 -7.17 -3.56
CA GLU A 40 7.48 -8.11 -2.45
C GLU A 40 6.24 -8.36 -1.59
N TRP A 41 5.22 -7.50 -1.72
CA TRP A 41 3.99 -7.53 -0.92
C TRP A 41 2.79 -8.07 -1.68
N ILE A 42 2.86 -8.09 -3.00
CA ILE A 42 1.88 -8.70 -3.89
C ILE A 42 2.35 -10.13 -4.14
N VAL A 43 1.74 -11.09 -3.44
CA VAL A 43 1.92 -12.53 -3.67
C VAL A 43 1.22 -12.94 -4.96
#